data_AF-A0AAD9CZK3-F1
#
_entry.id   AF-A0AAD9CZK3-F1
#
_cell.length_a   1.000
_cell.length_b   1.000
_cell.length_c   1.000
_cell.angle_alpha   90.00
_cell.angle_beta   90.00
_cell.angle_gamma   90.00
#
_symmetry.space_group_name_H-M   'P 1'
#
loop_
_entity.id
_entity.type
_entity.pdbx_description
1 polymer ?
#
loop_
_entity_poly.entity_id
_entity_poly.type
_entity_poly.pdbx_seq_one_letter_code
_entity_poly.pdbx_strand_id
1 'polypeptide(L)'
;KILRNVSNDMDLFTITGQGWHFVKYLGPAVCVVGPDCRSERNQARVMAGPTYQGIFPKVATLPPSVQHCIWMVSVPLLYPRLEAVESLAGAVATGKKVVNTSYNILGKVTSSVAGVVGGKDVVAQGFTQVKKAVGKSGLMGNVLNQFGEIDIAEILKDMWTHDSKDLERTYFIRTLQGISQQKGIRMTFLSGDVNCAGAGLVHDPTHPSDHKTMYQVITSPIVAQPASNYILKLLHNNKSLYVPQNGHKSNHEVSDSKEDMMEIFHTDASGSARELKKLMGRRNYVAVVAYDPETVAGGPGGVGGSQYAGSIINGGQQQQQQQGLQKLSLAVDFVVQGDGAFTAPTKYGPVIVPHLEFGR
;
A
#
# COMPACT_ATOMS: atom_id res chain seq x y z
N LYS A 1 -29.88 -2.25 11.21
CA LYS A 1 -28.94 -2.62 12.29
C LYS A 1 -27.53 -2.69 11.70
N ILE A 2 -26.78 -1.58 11.70
CA ILE A 2 -25.48 -1.44 11.00
C ILE A 2 -24.31 -2.05 11.78
N LEU A 3 -24.48 -2.35 13.08
CA LEU A 3 -23.51 -3.09 13.87
C LEU A 3 -24.29 -4.15 14.64
N ARG A 4 -23.89 -5.43 14.53
CA ARG A 4 -24.44 -6.47 15.41
C ARG A 4 -24.09 -6.09 16.86
N ASN A 5 -25.11 -5.99 17.71
CA ASN A 5 -24.99 -5.71 19.15
C ASN A 5 -24.46 -6.92 19.97
N VAL A 6 -23.84 -7.90 19.32
CA VAL A 6 -23.43 -9.14 19.98
C VAL A 6 -21.97 -9.37 19.62
N SER A 7 -21.08 -9.16 20.58
CA SER A 7 -19.71 -9.65 20.50
C SER A 7 -19.74 -11.16 20.65
N ASN A 8 -19.22 -11.88 19.67
CA ASN A 8 -18.88 -13.29 19.83
C ASN A 8 -17.40 -13.48 19.46
N ASP A 9 -16.83 -14.63 19.78
CA ASP A 9 -15.40 -14.95 19.56
C ASP A 9 -15.01 -14.98 18.06
N MET A 10 -15.94 -14.66 17.15
CA MET A 10 -15.67 -14.46 15.74
C MET A 10 -15.20 -13.03 15.43
N ASP A 11 -15.55 -12.05 16.28
CA ASP A 11 -15.25 -10.65 16.04
C ASP A 11 -13.78 -10.33 16.31
N LEU A 12 -13.17 -10.88 17.38
CA LEU A 12 -11.77 -10.68 17.75
C LEU A 12 -11.20 -12.03 18.21
N PHE A 13 -10.10 -12.47 17.61
CA PHE A 13 -9.54 -13.79 17.85
C PHE A 13 -8.03 -13.82 17.67
N THR A 14 -7.40 -14.85 18.23
CA THR A 14 -5.99 -15.16 17.99
C THR A 14 -5.86 -16.45 17.18
N ILE A 15 -4.80 -16.57 16.39
CA ILE A 15 -4.48 -17.79 15.64
C ILE A 15 -3.18 -18.41 16.16
N THR A 16 -2.14 -17.59 16.31
CA THR A 16 -0.80 -18.01 16.74
C THR A 16 -0.57 -17.83 18.24
N GLY A 17 -1.45 -17.11 18.93
CA GLY A 17 -1.23 -16.63 20.30
C GLY A 17 -0.35 -15.38 20.40
N GLN A 18 0.25 -14.89 19.31
CA GLN A 18 1.16 -13.73 19.32
C GLN A 18 0.47 -12.41 18.97
N GLY A 19 -0.67 -12.46 18.25
CA GLY A 19 -1.41 -11.28 17.81
C GLY A 19 -2.92 -11.46 17.86
N TRP A 20 -3.61 -10.36 17.62
CA TRP A 20 -5.07 -10.26 17.63
C TRP A 20 -5.62 -9.84 16.28
N HIS A 21 -6.47 -10.67 15.69
CA HIS A 21 -7.10 -10.42 14.41
C HIS A 21 -8.60 -10.20 14.60
N PHE A 22 -9.24 -9.45 13.71
CA PHE A 22 -10.69 -9.25 13.78
C PHE A 22 -11.36 -9.36 12.42
N VAL A 23 -12.65 -9.74 12.45
CA VAL A 23 -13.57 -9.65 11.32
C VAL A 23 -14.84 -8.97 11.83
N LYS A 24 -15.11 -7.76 11.37
CA LYS A 24 -16.26 -6.97 11.82
C LYS A 24 -17.20 -6.60 10.68
N TYR A 25 -18.49 -6.77 10.90
CA TYR A 25 -19.52 -6.38 9.93
C TYR A 25 -19.91 -4.91 10.09
N LEU A 26 -19.91 -4.17 8.99
CA LEU A 26 -20.44 -2.81 8.86
C LEU A 26 -21.74 -2.87 8.04
N GLY A 27 -22.79 -3.42 8.67
CA GLY A 27 -24.02 -3.81 8.01
C GLY A 27 -23.94 -5.19 7.34
N PRO A 28 -24.97 -5.58 6.56
CA PRO A 28 -25.08 -6.93 5.99
C PRO A 28 -24.15 -7.18 4.79
N ALA A 29 -23.70 -6.12 4.12
CA ALA A 29 -23.01 -6.19 2.84
C ALA A 29 -21.53 -5.77 2.86
N VAL A 30 -21.05 -5.22 3.97
CA VAL A 30 -19.66 -4.77 4.12
C VAL A 30 -19.06 -5.41 5.36
N CYS A 31 -17.86 -5.99 5.22
CA CYS A 31 -17.06 -6.43 6.36
C CYS A 31 -15.66 -5.80 6.32
N VAL A 32 -15.07 -5.66 7.51
CA VAL A 32 -13.70 -5.20 7.71
C VAL A 32 -12.92 -6.34 8.35
N VAL A 33 -11.76 -6.65 7.79
CA VAL A 33 -10.84 -7.67 8.28
C VAL A 33 -9.55 -6.99 8.69
N GLY A 34 -9.20 -7.08 9.97
CA GLY A 34 -7.98 -6.50 10.51
C GLY A 34 -7.05 -7.58 11.01
N PRO A 35 -6.10 -8.06 10.19
CA PRO A 35 -5.02 -8.89 10.70
C PRO A 35 -4.01 -8.06 11.52
N ASP A 36 -3.47 -8.66 12.58
CA ASP A 36 -2.29 -8.12 13.27
C ASP A 36 -1.03 -8.24 12.39
N CYS A 37 -0.71 -7.17 11.66
CA CYS A 37 0.50 -7.06 10.86
C CYS A 37 1.72 -6.53 11.66
N ARG A 38 1.60 -6.35 12.98
CA ARG A 38 2.66 -5.77 13.82
C ARG A 38 3.31 -6.81 14.72
N SER A 39 2.52 -7.55 15.48
CA SER A 39 3.03 -8.49 16.49
C SER A 39 3.74 -9.70 15.86
N GLU A 40 3.36 -10.10 14.64
CA GLU A 40 3.95 -11.24 13.93
C GLU A 40 5.04 -10.87 12.91
N ARG A 41 5.26 -9.56 12.70
CA ARG A 41 6.18 -9.06 11.67
C ARG A 41 7.63 -9.34 12.04
N ASN A 42 8.42 -9.72 11.05
CA ASN A 42 9.88 -9.70 11.11
C ASN A 42 10.48 -9.23 9.78
N GLN A 43 11.80 -9.30 9.65
CA GLN A 43 12.49 -8.84 8.45
C GLN A 43 12.05 -9.58 7.17
N ALA A 44 11.70 -10.86 7.28
CA ALA A 44 11.36 -11.70 6.13
C ALA A 44 9.84 -11.81 5.86
N ARG A 45 8.98 -11.59 6.85
CA ARG A 45 7.52 -11.74 6.70
C ARG A 45 6.72 -10.71 7.49
N VAL A 46 5.47 -10.47 7.10
CA VAL A 46 4.53 -9.60 7.80
C VAL A 46 3.64 -10.38 8.77
N MET A 47 3.15 -11.54 8.35
CA MET A 47 2.30 -12.43 9.15
C MET A 47 2.84 -13.86 9.14
N ALA A 48 2.53 -14.63 10.18
CA ALA A 48 2.91 -16.03 10.24
C ALA A 48 2.08 -16.88 9.26
N GLY A 49 2.66 -17.97 8.75
CA GLY A 49 1.96 -18.92 7.89
C GLY A 49 0.61 -19.42 8.48
N PRO A 50 0.55 -19.82 9.76
CA PRO A 50 -0.71 -20.22 10.40
C PRO A 50 -1.78 -19.12 10.40
N THR A 51 -1.39 -17.84 10.49
CA THR A 51 -2.32 -16.70 10.45
C THR A 51 -3.08 -16.64 9.14
N TYR A 52 -2.40 -16.87 8.01
CA TYR A 52 -3.06 -17.01 6.71
C TYR A 52 -4.03 -18.19 6.68
N GLN A 53 -3.63 -19.34 7.22
CA GLN A 53 -4.47 -20.54 7.28
C GLN A 53 -5.69 -20.37 8.19
N GLY A 54 -5.63 -19.49 9.19
CA GLY A 54 -6.76 -19.18 10.06
C GLY A 54 -7.68 -18.08 9.53
N ILE A 55 -7.14 -17.07 8.85
CA ILE A 55 -7.91 -15.89 8.42
C ILE A 55 -8.59 -16.09 7.06
N PHE A 56 -7.94 -16.74 6.09
CA PHE A 56 -8.53 -16.95 4.77
C PHE A 56 -9.80 -17.79 4.80
N PRO A 57 -9.91 -18.90 5.56
CA PRO A 57 -11.16 -19.63 5.68
C PRO A 57 -12.28 -18.81 6.31
N LYS A 58 -11.96 -17.92 7.27
CA LYS A 58 -12.95 -17.00 7.86
C LYS A 58 -13.53 -16.04 6.82
N VAL A 59 -12.70 -15.58 5.86
CA VAL A 59 -13.16 -14.72 4.76
C VAL A 59 -13.89 -15.51 3.67
N ALA A 60 -13.42 -16.71 3.34
CA ALA A 60 -14.08 -17.60 2.37
C ALA A 60 -15.46 -18.08 2.85
N THR A 61 -15.68 -18.17 4.17
CA THR A 61 -16.95 -18.57 4.79
C THR A 61 -17.87 -17.40 5.12
N LEU A 62 -17.53 -16.17 4.71
CA LEU A 62 -18.41 -15.01 4.87
C LEU A 62 -19.79 -15.26 4.24
N PRO A 63 -20.87 -14.73 4.85
CA PRO A 63 -22.23 -14.88 4.33
C PRO A 63 -22.35 -14.34 2.89
N PRO A 64 -23.21 -14.94 2.04
CA PRO A 64 -23.45 -14.45 0.68
C PRO A 64 -23.99 -13.01 0.59
N SER A 65 -24.46 -12.45 1.70
CA SER A 65 -24.90 -11.05 1.74
C SER A 65 -23.73 -10.06 1.67
N VAL A 66 -22.51 -10.48 2.03
CA VAL A 66 -21.31 -9.64 2.00
C VAL A 66 -20.87 -9.45 0.55
N GLN A 67 -20.72 -8.19 0.15
CA GLN A 67 -20.30 -7.79 -1.19
C GLN A 67 -18.93 -7.12 -1.20
N HIS A 68 -18.55 -6.49 -0.08
CA HIS A 68 -17.26 -5.80 0.08
C HIS A 68 -16.53 -6.30 1.32
N CYS A 69 -15.25 -6.63 1.15
CA CYS A 69 -14.34 -6.99 2.22
C CYS A 69 -13.15 -6.02 2.25
N ILE A 70 -13.12 -5.18 3.29
CA ILE A 70 -12.08 -4.18 3.50
C ILE A 70 -11.00 -4.76 4.42
N TRP A 71 -9.80 -4.95 3.89
CA TRP A 71 -8.63 -5.43 4.61
C TRP A 71 -7.83 -4.27 5.18
N MET A 72 -7.74 -4.19 6.50
CA MET A 72 -6.90 -3.21 7.19
C MET A 72 -5.48 -3.76 7.31
N VAL A 73 -4.60 -3.37 6.39
CA VAL A 73 -3.20 -3.77 6.37
C VAL A 73 -2.35 -2.54 6.69
N SER A 74 -1.48 -2.61 7.68
CA SER A 74 -0.80 -1.41 8.22
C SER A 74 0.01 -0.63 7.16
N VAL A 75 0.67 -1.36 6.25
CA VAL A 75 1.51 -0.83 5.17
C VAL A 75 0.87 -1.23 3.83
N PRO A 76 0.91 -0.40 2.77
CA PRO A 76 0.22 -0.71 1.53
C PRO A 76 0.83 -1.92 0.82
N LEU A 77 -0.04 -2.77 0.26
CA LEU A 77 0.37 -3.85 -0.63
C LEU A 77 0.73 -3.29 -2.00
N LEU A 78 -0.05 -2.32 -2.49
CA LEU A 78 0.18 -1.65 -3.77
C LEU A 78 0.78 -0.27 -3.49
N TYR A 79 2.04 -0.06 -3.89
CA TYR A 79 2.74 1.20 -3.69
C TYR A 79 3.93 1.33 -4.65
N PRO A 80 4.30 2.54 -5.09
CA PRO A 80 5.48 2.72 -5.92
C PRO A 80 6.76 2.25 -5.24
N ARG A 81 7.62 1.55 -5.97
CA ARG A 81 8.92 1.06 -5.48
C ARG A 81 10.00 2.12 -5.68
N LEU A 82 10.94 2.19 -4.74
CA LEU A 82 12.11 3.06 -4.82
C LEU A 82 13.30 2.28 -5.43
N GLU A 83 13.19 1.87 -6.70
CA GLU A 83 14.22 1.05 -7.39
C GLU A 83 15.63 1.68 -7.32
N ALA A 84 15.71 3.01 -7.49
CA ALA A 84 16.99 3.73 -7.45
C ALA A 84 17.66 3.65 -6.07
N VAL A 85 16.87 3.63 -5.00
CA VAL A 85 17.37 3.53 -3.62
C VAL A 85 17.74 2.09 -3.30
N GLU A 86 16.94 1.11 -3.73
CA GLU A 86 17.25 -0.31 -3.57
C GLU A 86 18.56 -0.67 -4.29
N SER A 87 18.75 -0.16 -5.52
CA SER A 87 19.99 -0.33 -6.28
C SER A 87 21.20 0.29 -5.57
N LEU A 88 21.07 1.53 -5.06
CA LEU A 88 22.13 2.19 -4.31
C LEU A 88 22.45 1.49 -2.99
N ALA A 89 21.44 1.11 -2.22
CA ALA A 89 21.59 0.38 -0.96
C ALA A 89 22.25 -0.99 -1.19
N GLY A 90 21.83 -1.71 -2.24
CA GLY A 90 22.46 -2.96 -2.67
C GLY A 90 23.92 -2.78 -3.07
N ALA A 91 24.24 -1.72 -3.82
CA ALA A 91 25.62 -1.38 -4.20
C ALA A 91 26.49 -1.03 -2.98
N VAL A 92 25.96 -0.26 -2.02
CA VAL A 92 26.68 0.09 -0.78
C VAL A 92 26.85 -1.12 0.13
N ALA A 93 25.84 -1.98 0.28
CA ALA A 93 25.94 -3.21 1.07
C ALA A 93 26.95 -4.20 0.45
N THR A 94 26.94 -4.33 -0.87
CA THR A 94 27.93 -5.12 -1.62
C THR A 94 29.32 -4.53 -1.46
N GLY A 95 29.46 -3.20 -1.55
CA GLY A 95 30.71 -2.48 -1.30
C GLY A 95 31.25 -2.73 0.11
N LYS A 96 30.41 -2.64 1.15
CA LYS A 96 30.78 -2.99 2.53
C LYS A 96 31.24 -4.43 2.65
N LYS A 97 30.57 -5.37 1.99
CA LYS A 97 30.95 -6.80 1.98
C LYS A 97 32.28 -7.03 1.27
N VAL A 98 32.52 -6.38 0.13
CA VAL A 98 33.80 -6.43 -0.59
C VAL A 98 34.91 -5.86 0.28
N VAL A 99 34.73 -4.67 0.85
CA VAL A 99 35.72 -4.04 1.73
C VAL A 99 36.04 -4.92 2.93
N ASN A 100 35.06 -5.46 3.65
CA ASN A 100 35.30 -6.36 4.78
C ASN A 100 35.98 -7.69 4.35
N THR A 101 35.65 -8.20 3.17
CA THR A 101 36.32 -9.40 2.60
C THR A 101 37.76 -9.09 2.20
N SER A 102 38.00 -7.91 1.61
CA SER A 102 39.33 -7.40 1.27
C SER A 102 40.16 -7.19 2.53
N TYR A 103 39.59 -6.67 3.63
CA TYR A 103 40.30 -6.56 4.92
C TYR A 103 40.66 -7.93 5.50
N ASN A 104 39.79 -8.93 5.40
CA ASN A 104 40.06 -10.29 5.87
C ASN A 104 41.08 -11.05 5.02
N ILE A 105 41.14 -10.79 3.71
CA ILE A 105 42.16 -11.38 2.82
C ILE A 105 43.48 -10.63 2.99
N LEU A 106 43.46 -9.29 3.01
CA LEU A 106 44.67 -8.47 3.20
C LEU A 106 45.31 -8.77 4.56
N GLY A 107 44.52 -8.99 5.61
CA GLY A 107 45.01 -9.44 6.92
C GLY A 107 45.63 -10.85 6.93
N LYS A 108 45.34 -11.70 5.93
CA LYS A 108 45.97 -13.01 5.73
C LYS A 108 47.18 -12.98 4.79
N VAL A 109 47.35 -11.93 3.97
CA VAL A 109 48.52 -11.80 3.07
C VAL A 109 49.58 -10.84 3.65
N THR A 110 49.25 -10.02 4.65
CA THR A 110 50.23 -9.12 5.31
C THR A 110 51.04 -9.76 6.44
N SER A 111 50.81 -11.04 6.79
CA SER A 111 51.60 -11.74 7.81
C SER A 111 52.85 -12.46 7.27
N SER A 112 53.16 -12.34 5.97
CA SER A 112 54.30 -13.05 5.36
C SER A 112 55.29 -12.19 4.57
N VAL A 113 55.17 -10.85 4.57
CA VAL A 113 56.22 -9.98 4.00
C VAL A 113 56.43 -8.74 4.86
N ALA A 114 57.28 -8.90 5.86
CA ALA A 114 57.97 -7.77 6.49
C ALA A 114 59.05 -7.26 5.51
N GLY A 115 58.94 -5.99 5.13
CA GLY A 115 59.99 -5.27 4.43
C GLY A 115 59.66 -4.97 2.96
N VAL A 116 59.24 -3.74 2.68
CA VAL A 116 60.02 -2.73 1.95
C VAL A 116 59.17 -1.45 1.91
N VAL A 117 59.84 -0.36 2.22
CA VAL A 117 59.35 1.00 2.43
C VAL A 117 58.78 1.58 1.13
N GLY A 118 57.58 2.18 1.16
CA GLY A 118 57.09 3.02 0.05
C GLY A 118 55.58 3.11 -0.21
N GLY A 119 54.73 2.29 0.42
CA GLY A 119 53.30 2.19 0.06
C GLY A 119 52.33 3.20 0.71
N LYS A 120 52.77 4.07 1.63
CA LYS A 120 51.84 4.91 2.42
C LYS A 120 51.30 6.14 1.66
N ASP A 121 52.09 6.73 0.77
CA ASP A 121 51.70 7.99 0.11
C ASP A 121 50.79 7.80 -1.10
N VAL A 122 50.92 6.68 -1.82
CA VAL A 122 50.09 6.38 -3.00
C VAL A 122 48.64 6.03 -2.62
N VAL A 123 48.46 5.41 -1.44
CA VAL A 123 47.13 5.06 -0.91
C VAL A 123 46.41 6.30 -0.35
N ALA A 124 47.14 7.27 0.21
CA ALA A 124 46.58 8.53 0.70
C ALA A 124 46.07 9.45 -0.44
N GLN A 125 46.78 9.47 -1.58
CA GLN A 125 46.35 10.27 -2.73
C GLN A 125 45.15 9.67 -3.48
N GLY A 126 45.06 8.34 -3.58
CA GLY A 126 43.90 7.65 -4.17
C GLY A 126 42.60 7.94 -3.43
N PHE A 127 42.62 7.96 -2.08
CA PHE A 127 41.45 8.28 -1.27
C PHE A 127 41.00 9.74 -1.36
N THR A 128 41.92 10.67 -1.61
CA THR A 128 41.62 12.10 -1.70
C THR A 128 40.97 12.47 -3.04
N GLN A 129 41.37 11.80 -4.13
CA GLN A 129 40.75 11.96 -5.46
C GLN A 129 39.33 11.40 -5.51
N VAL A 130 39.08 10.24 -4.88
CA VAL A 130 37.73 9.66 -4.79
C VAL A 130 36.79 10.52 -3.92
N LYS A 131 37.29 11.10 -2.82
CA LYS A 131 36.51 12.08 -2.01
C LYS A 131 36.19 13.36 -2.78
N LYS A 132 37.08 13.84 -3.65
CA LYS A 132 36.86 15.06 -4.46
C LYS A 132 35.95 14.84 -5.67
N ALA A 133 35.98 13.65 -6.28
CA ALA A 133 35.15 13.33 -7.45
C ALA A 133 33.68 13.08 -7.08
N VAL A 134 33.42 12.48 -5.91
CA VAL A 134 32.04 12.23 -5.42
C VAL A 134 31.42 13.49 -4.80
N GLY A 135 32.25 14.42 -4.30
CA GLY A 135 31.78 15.64 -3.62
C GLY A 135 31.49 16.86 -4.50
N LYS A 136 31.78 16.85 -5.80
CA LYS A 136 31.64 18.02 -6.69
C LYS A 136 30.33 18.11 -7.48
N SER A 137 29.45 17.12 -7.38
CA SER A 137 28.06 17.29 -7.80
C SER A 137 27.24 17.65 -6.57
N GLY A 138 26.89 18.93 -6.41
CA GLY A 138 26.08 19.42 -5.28
C GLY A 138 24.73 18.71 -5.12
N LEU A 139 24.28 17.95 -6.13
CA LEU A 139 23.14 17.03 -6.04
C LEU A 139 23.43 15.82 -5.15
N MET A 140 24.63 15.26 -5.17
CA MET A 140 24.96 14.03 -4.43
C MET A 140 25.15 14.27 -2.94
N GLY A 141 25.58 15.46 -2.50
CA GLY A 141 25.73 15.79 -1.08
C GLY A 141 24.41 15.85 -0.32
N ASN A 142 23.36 16.41 -0.93
CA ASN A 142 22.02 16.47 -0.34
C ASN A 142 21.32 15.10 -0.36
N VAL A 143 21.56 14.31 -1.41
CA VAL A 143 21.15 12.91 -1.48
C VAL A 143 21.85 12.12 -0.38
N LEU A 144 23.18 12.17 -0.25
CA LEU A 144 23.94 11.43 0.77
C LEU A 144 23.60 11.83 2.21
N ASN A 145 23.24 13.10 2.49
CA ASN A 145 22.79 13.49 3.84
C ASN A 145 21.37 12.96 4.15
N GLN A 146 20.45 12.96 3.19
CA GLN A 146 19.10 12.41 3.38
C GLN A 146 19.07 10.86 3.38
N PHE A 147 20.00 10.22 2.66
CA PHE A 147 20.15 8.76 2.57
C PHE A 147 21.23 8.18 3.50
N GLY A 148 21.95 9.04 4.23
CA GLY A 148 22.99 8.67 5.19
C GLY A 148 22.41 8.18 6.52
N GLU A 149 21.12 8.44 6.77
CA GLU A 149 20.40 7.85 7.88
C GLU A 149 20.08 6.39 7.56
N ILE A 150 20.56 5.51 8.44
CA ILE A 150 20.31 4.07 8.48
C ILE A 150 18.79 3.73 8.43
N ASP A 151 17.93 4.73 8.63
CA ASP A 151 16.47 4.68 8.69
C ASP A 151 15.77 4.32 7.36
N ILE A 152 16.22 4.85 6.20
CA ILE A 152 15.49 4.60 4.92
C ILE A 152 15.54 3.12 4.51
N ALA A 153 16.66 2.44 4.73
CA ALA A 153 16.77 1.03 4.40
C ALA A 153 15.89 0.15 5.30
N GLU A 154 15.68 0.57 6.55
CA GLU A 154 14.77 -0.11 7.48
C GLU A 154 13.31 0.15 7.09
N ILE A 155 12.96 1.40 6.77
CA ILE A 155 11.64 1.78 6.24
C ILE A 155 11.31 0.96 4.99
N LEU A 156 12.25 0.84 4.03
CA LEU A 156 12.07 0.05 2.82
C LEU A 156 11.86 -1.43 3.12
N LYS A 157 12.64 -2.00 4.06
CA LYS A 157 12.48 -3.39 4.47
C LYS A 157 11.13 -3.67 5.10
N ASP A 158 10.51 -2.69 5.74
CA ASP A 158 9.18 -2.84 6.35
C ASP A 158 8.03 -2.84 5.32
N MET A 159 8.31 -2.45 4.08
CA MET A 159 7.31 -2.43 3.01
C MET A 159 6.95 -3.83 2.51
N TRP A 160 5.67 -4.04 2.19
CA TRP A 160 5.21 -5.24 1.48
C TRP A 160 5.89 -5.42 0.12
N THR A 161 6.30 -4.33 -0.51
CA THR A 161 6.93 -4.33 -1.83
C THR A 161 8.40 -4.75 -1.81
N HIS A 162 9.00 -4.95 -0.64
CA HIS A 162 10.38 -5.41 -0.51
C HIS A 162 10.54 -6.88 -0.89
N ASP A 163 11.65 -7.23 -1.54
CA ASP A 163 11.95 -8.56 -2.10
C ASP A 163 11.89 -9.72 -1.08
N SER A 164 12.06 -9.43 0.20
CA SER A 164 11.96 -10.43 1.26
C SER A 164 10.52 -10.90 1.49
N LYS A 165 9.53 -10.03 1.22
CA LYS A 165 8.10 -10.26 1.45
C LYS A 165 7.33 -10.53 0.16
N ASP A 166 7.99 -10.48 -0.99
CA ASP A 166 7.36 -10.55 -2.30
C ASP A 166 6.57 -11.85 -2.55
N LEU A 167 7.06 -13.00 -2.07
CA LEU A 167 6.32 -14.27 -2.12
C LEU A 167 5.07 -14.26 -1.23
N GLU A 168 5.20 -13.71 -0.01
CA GLU A 168 4.09 -13.59 0.94
C GLU A 168 3.01 -12.62 0.41
N ARG A 169 3.43 -11.48 -0.12
CA ARG A 169 2.59 -10.50 -0.80
C ARG A 169 1.83 -11.12 -1.96
N THR A 170 2.53 -11.85 -2.83
CA THR A 170 1.93 -12.54 -3.98
C THR A 170 0.92 -13.57 -3.50
N TYR A 171 1.28 -14.40 -2.51
CA TYR A 171 0.37 -15.37 -1.92
C TYR A 171 -0.89 -14.71 -1.35
N PHE A 172 -0.75 -13.57 -0.68
CA PHE A 172 -1.88 -12.83 -0.14
C PHE A 172 -2.81 -12.32 -1.25
N ILE A 173 -2.28 -11.60 -2.23
CA ILE A 173 -3.04 -11.05 -3.35
C ILE A 173 -3.74 -12.18 -4.12
N ARG A 174 -3.00 -13.21 -4.56
CA ARG A 174 -3.54 -14.30 -5.38
C ARG A 174 -4.59 -15.13 -4.64
N THR A 175 -4.39 -15.37 -3.35
CA THR A 175 -5.39 -16.10 -2.55
C THR A 175 -6.69 -15.29 -2.44
N LEU A 176 -6.59 -13.97 -2.23
CA LEU A 176 -7.76 -13.09 -2.21
C LEU A 176 -8.47 -12.98 -3.55
N GLN A 177 -7.73 -12.97 -4.68
CA GLN A 177 -8.35 -13.04 -6.00
C GLN A 177 -9.15 -14.34 -6.18
N GLY A 178 -8.63 -15.47 -5.69
CA GLY A 178 -9.35 -16.75 -5.71
C GLY A 178 -10.62 -16.74 -4.85
N ILE A 179 -10.56 -16.17 -3.64
CA ILE A 179 -11.73 -16.01 -2.77
C ILE A 179 -12.76 -15.07 -3.43
N SER A 180 -12.30 -13.97 -4.04
CA SER A 180 -13.16 -13.03 -4.76
C SER A 180 -13.92 -13.72 -5.88
N GLN A 181 -13.24 -14.58 -6.65
CA GLN A 181 -13.85 -15.37 -7.73
C GLN A 181 -14.94 -16.31 -7.21
N GLN A 182 -14.64 -17.04 -6.13
CA GLN A 182 -15.55 -18.04 -5.56
C GLN A 182 -16.77 -17.44 -4.86
N LYS A 183 -16.65 -16.20 -4.37
CA LYS A 183 -17.65 -15.59 -3.49
C LYS A 183 -18.36 -14.38 -4.08
N GLY A 184 -17.84 -13.76 -5.14
CA GLY A 184 -18.35 -12.48 -5.64
C GLY A 184 -18.16 -11.35 -4.64
N ILE A 185 -17.05 -11.36 -3.88
CA ILE A 185 -16.73 -10.33 -2.89
C ILE A 185 -15.61 -9.44 -3.43
N ARG A 186 -15.85 -8.12 -3.47
CA ARG A 186 -14.82 -7.15 -3.83
C ARG A 186 -13.87 -6.91 -2.67
N MET A 187 -12.56 -7.14 -2.90
CA MET A 187 -11.52 -6.87 -1.90
C MET A 187 -11.01 -5.45 -2.05
N THR A 188 -10.87 -4.76 -0.91
CA THR A 188 -10.26 -3.43 -0.82
C THR A 188 -9.26 -3.42 0.32
N PHE A 189 -8.06 -2.90 0.10
CA PHE A 189 -7.05 -2.70 1.12
C PHE A 189 -7.13 -1.26 1.63
N LEU A 190 -7.16 -1.10 2.95
CA LEU A 190 -6.99 0.17 3.64
C LEU A 190 -5.65 0.12 4.38
N SER A 191 -4.76 1.08 4.08
CA SER A 191 -3.41 1.10 4.64
C SER A 191 -2.90 2.51 4.96
N GLY A 192 -1.74 2.58 5.61
CA GLY A 192 -1.09 3.82 6.01
C GLY A 192 0.42 3.69 6.11
N ASP A 193 1.04 4.30 7.13
CA ASP A 193 2.47 4.16 7.49
C ASP A 193 3.51 4.68 6.48
N VAL A 194 3.08 5.13 5.29
CA VAL A 194 3.97 5.64 4.22
C VAL A 194 3.98 7.16 4.10
N ASN A 195 3.49 7.87 5.11
CA ASN A 195 3.47 9.34 5.23
C ASN A 195 2.89 10.11 4.01
N CYS A 196 2.04 9.48 3.20
CA CYS A 196 1.31 10.14 2.12
C CYS A 196 -0.06 9.49 1.86
N ALA A 197 -0.95 10.24 1.22
CA ALA A 197 -2.21 9.75 0.70
C ALA A 197 -2.04 9.20 -0.71
N GLY A 198 -2.83 8.19 -1.08
CA GLY A 198 -2.77 7.55 -2.39
C GLY A 198 -3.93 6.61 -2.62
N ALA A 199 -4.22 6.32 -3.88
CA ALA A 199 -5.09 5.22 -4.27
C ALA A 199 -4.45 4.43 -5.41
N GLY A 200 -4.69 3.13 -5.43
CA GLY A 200 -4.21 2.25 -6.49
C GLY A 200 -5.13 1.04 -6.65
N LEU A 201 -4.83 0.23 -7.63
CA LEU A 201 -5.52 -1.03 -7.87
C LEU A 201 -4.56 -2.06 -8.46
N VAL A 202 -4.87 -3.33 -8.22
CA VAL A 202 -4.34 -4.45 -9.00
C VAL A 202 -5.49 -5.01 -9.80
N HIS A 203 -5.32 -5.22 -11.10
CA HIS A 203 -6.40 -5.71 -11.97
C HIS A 203 -5.86 -6.42 -13.20
N ASP A 204 -6.73 -7.19 -13.87
CA ASP A 204 -6.48 -7.63 -15.23
C ASP A 204 -6.78 -6.47 -16.20
N PRO A 205 -5.82 -5.98 -17.00
CA PRO A 205 -6.08 -4.91 -17.97
C PRO A 205 -7.12 -5.28 -19.02
N THR A 206 -7.29 -6.58 -19.30
CA THR A 206 -8.28 -7.07 -20.26
C THR A 206 -9.68 -7.21 -19.66
N HIS A 207 -9.76 -7.38 -18.32
CA HIS A 207 -11.01 -7.54 -17.59
C HIS A 207 -11.02 -6.69 -16.29
N PRO A 208 -11.02 -5.35 -16.39
CA PRO A 208 -10.82 -4.45 -15.25
C PRO A 208 -11.95 -4.42 -14.21
N SER A 209 -13.00 -5.22 -14.39
CA SER A 209 -14.14 -5.35 -13.47
C SER A 209 -14.23 -6.73 -12.79
N ASP A 210 -13.35 -7.66 -13.17
CA ASP A 210 -13.35 -9.05 -12.70
C ASP A 210 -12.92 -9.21 -11.23
N HIS A 211 -12.93 -10.44 -10.75
CA HIS A 211 -12.46 -10.80 -9.41
C HIS A 211 -10.98 -10.49 -9.12
N LYS A 212 -10.14 -10.26 -10.13
CA LYS A 212 -8.73 -9.90 -9.94
C LYS A 212 -8.57 -8.45 -9.51
N THR A 213 -9.55 -7.62 -9.84
CA THR A 213 -9.58 -6.20 -9.50
C THR A 213 -9.73 -5.99 -7.99
N MET A 214 -8.69 -5.48 -7.35
CA MET A 214 -8.68 -5.14 -5.92
C MET A 214 -8.13 -3.73 -5.74
N TYR A 215 -8.78 -2.95 -4.88
CA TYR A 215 -8.45 -1.54 -4.67
C TYR A 215 -7.54 -1.38 -3.46
N GLN A 216 -6.65 -0.39 -3.49
CA GLN A 216 -5.82 0.04 -2.38
C GLN A 216 -6.11 1.51 -2.09
N VAL A 217 -6.47 1.80 -0.85
CA VAL A 217 -6.62 3.16 -0.31
C VAL A 217 -5.51 3.37 0.71
N ILE A 218 -4.75 4.44 0.56
CA ILE A 218 -3.62 4.79 1.43
C ILE A 218 -3.94 6.12 2.10
N THR A 219 -4.02 6.11 3.42
CA THR A 219 -4.33 7.29 4.22
C THR A 219 -3.28 7.50 5.31
N SER A 220 -2.31 8.36 5.06
CA SER A 220 -1.24 8.71 6.00
C SER A 220 -0.62 10.07 5.65
N PRO A 221 -0.10 10.88 6.60
CA PRO A 221 -0.10 10.66 8.04
C PRO A 221 -1.14 11.53 8.78
N ILE A 222 -1.65 11.02 9.89
CA ILE A 222 -2.48 11.82 10.81
C ILE A 222 -1.60 12.55 11.83
N VAL A 223 -0.65 11.86 12.46
CA VAL A 223 0.22 12.40 13.52
C VAL A 223 1.67 12.58 13.03
N ALA A 224 2.21 11.60 12.31
CA ALA A 224 3.57 11.65 11.77
C ALA A 224 3.79 12.80 10.78
N GLN A 225 5.04 13.13 10.48
CA GLN A 225 5.38 14.16 9.50
C GLN A 225 5.03 13.67 8.08
N PRO A 226 4.32 14.46 7.25
CA PRO A 226 4.09 14.13 5.85
C PRO A 226 5.38 13.94 5.05
N ALA A 227 5.33 13.05 4.06
CA ALA A 227 6.43 12.76 3.17
C ALA A 227 6.86 14.04 2.43
N SER A 228 8.18 14.27 2.36
CA SER A 228 8.73 15.43 1.67
C SER A 228 8.50 15.35 0.15
N ASN A 229 8.43 16.50 -0.50
CA ASN A 229 8.29 16.57 -1.96
C ASN A 229 9.39 15.81 -2.71
N TYR A 230 10.59 15.70 -2.13
CA TYR A 230 11.67 14.93 -2.71
C TYR A 230 11.36 13.43 -2.77
N ILE A 231 10.89 12.84 -1.65
CA ILE A 231 10.47 11.44 -1.60
C ILE A 231 9.30 11.18 -2.56
N LEU A 232 8.33 12.10 -2.62
CA LEU A 232 7.22 11.99 -3.56
C LEU A 232 7.71 11.96 -5.02
N LYS A 233 8.66 12.80 -5.41
CA LYS A 233 9.23 12.80 -6.78
C LYS A 233 9.87 11.45 -7.13
N LEU A 234 10.62 10.86 -6.19
CA LEU A 234 11.22 9.55 -6.41
C LEU A 234 10.16 8.45 -6.57
N LEU A 235 9.11 8.47 -5.74
CA LEU A 235 8.01 7.50 -5.82
C LEU A 235 7.18 7.61 -7.09
N HIS A 236 7.09 8.79 -7.71
CA HIS A 236 6.34 8.95 -8.97
C HIS A 236 7.13 8.50 -10.21
N ASN A 237 8.42 8.20 -10.07
CA ASN A 237 9.28 7.72 -11.15
C ASN A 237 9.46 6.19 -11.04
N ASN A 238 8.40 5.45 -11.35
CA ASN A 238 8.39 3.99 -11.22
C ASN A 238 7.95 3.29 -12.51
N LYS A 239 8.46 2.07 -12.72
CA LYS A 239 8.00 1.19 -13.79
C LYS A 239 6.64 0.60 -13.45
N SER A 240 5.92 0.15 -14.47
CA SER A 240 4.74 -0.70 -14.31
C SER A 240 5.12 -1.96 -13.52
N LEU A 241 4.25 -2.34 -12.59
CA LEU A 241 4.42 -3.54 -11.77
C LEU A 241 3.32 -4.54 -12.10
N TYR A 242 3.67 -5.81 -12.01
CA TYR A 242 2.79 -6.94 -12.28
C TYR A 242 2.91 -7.94 -11.15
N VAL A 243 1.78 -8.53 -10.75
CA VAL A 243 1.77 -9.55 -9.70
C VAL A 243 2.12 -10.90 -10.34
N PRO A 244 3.18 -11.60 -9.92
CA PRO A 244 3.54 -12.89 -10.51
C PRO A 244 2.50 -13.98 -10.18
N GLN A 245 2.64 -15.16 -10.79
CA GLN A 245 1.86 -16.33 -10.39
C GLN A 245 2.25 -16.78 -8.98
N ASN A 246 1.32 -17.43 -8.28
CA ASN A 246 1.58 -17.88 -6.91
C ASN A 246 2.84 -18.76 -6.83
N GLY A 247 3.66 -18.58 -5.79
CA GLY A 247 4.94 -19.26 -5.63
C GLY A 247 6.12 -18.67 -6.44
N HIS A 248 5.90 -17.65 -7.27
CA HIS A 248 6.95 -16.98 -8.04
C HIS A 248 7.22 -15.58 -7.50
N LYS A 249 8.48 -15.14 -7.61
CA LYS A 249 8.88 -13.76 -7.27
C LYS A 249 8.65 -12.81 -8.44
N SER A 250 8.43 -11.55 -8.12
CA SER A 250 8.37 -10.44 -9.07
C SER A 250 9.68 -10.35 -9.85
N ASN A 251 9.58 -10.35 -11.17
CA ASN A 251 10.70 -10.28 -12.11
C ASN A 251 10.49 -9.19 -13.18
N HIS A 252 9.49 -8.32 -12.98
CA HIS A 252 9.04 -7.27 -13.91
C HIS A 252 8.47 -7.77 -15.24
N GLU A 253 8.27 -9.08 -15.40
CA GLU A 253 7.56 -9.61 -16.56
C GLU A 253 6.06 -9.31 -16.45
N VAL A 254 5.45 -9.14 -17.61
CA VAL A 254 4.00 -8.92 -17.71
C VAL A 254 3.27 -10.16 -17.22
N SER A 255 2.29 -9.97 -16.33
CA SER A 255 1.38 -11.01 -15.89
C SER A 255 -0.08 -10.62 -16.16
N ASP A 256 -1.00 -11.50 -15.78
CA ASP A 256 -2.45 -11.31 -15.84
C ASP A 256 -3.01 -10.36 -14.76
N SER A 257 -2.14 -9.71 -13.97
CA SER A 257 -2.55 -8.75 -12.94
C SER A 257 -1.54 -7.62 -12.86
N LYS A 258 -1.94 -6.46 -13.38
CA LYS A 258 -1.16 -5.22 -13.38
C LYS A 258 -1.49 -4.38 -12.16
N GLU A 259 -0.49 -3.73 -11.60
CA GLU A 259 -0.63 -2.76 -10.51
C GLU A 259 -0.54 -1.34 -11.06
N ASP A 260 -1.53 -0.51 -10.72
CA ASP A 260 -1.60 0.89 -11.13
C ASP A 260 -1.93 1.80 -9.94
N MET A 261 -1.26 2.95 -9.88
CA MET A 261 -1.61 4.04 -8.97
C MET A 261 -2.52 5.03 -9.69
N MET A 262 -3.58 5.46 -9.02
CA MET A 262 -4.58 6.37 -9.57
C MET A 262 -4.12 7.82 -9.47
N GLU A 263 -4.36 8.61 -10.52
CA GLU A 263 -4.09 10.05 -10.54
C GLU A 263 -5.29 10.83 -9.97
N ILE A 264 -5.49 10.80 -8.65
CA ILE A 264 -6.63 11.46 -8.00
C ILE A 264 -6.36 12.88 -7.50
N PHE A 265 -5.09 13.31 -7.49
CA PHE A 265 -4.67 14.58 -6.90
C PHE A 265 -4.18 15.59 -7.95
N HIS A 266 -5.09 16.07 -8.81
CA HIS A 266 -4.77 17.01 -9.89
C HIS A 266 -4.38 18.42 -9.40
N THR A 267 -4.93 18.83 -8.26
CA THR A 267 -4.65 20.12 -7.61
C THR A 267 -4.10 19.89 -6.21
N ASP A 268 -3.30 20.83 -5.71
CA ASP A 268 -2.89 20.89 -4.31
C ASP A 268 -4.04 21.43 -3.46
N ALA A 269 -3.99 21.17 -2.15
CA ALA A 269 -4.97 21.69 -1.22
C ALA A 269 -4.95 23.24 -1.17
N SER A 270 -3.87 23.85 -1.63
CA SER A 270 -3.70 25.29 -1.86
C SER A 270 -4.40 25.82 -3.12
N GLY A 271 -4.91 24.93 -3.99
CA GLY A 271 -5.51 25.27 -5.29
C GLY A 271 -4.53 25.27 -6.48
N SER A 272 -3.23 25.18 -6.24
CA SER A 272 -2.22 25.12 -7.30
C SER A 272 -2.30 23.81 -8.10
N ALA A 273 -2.01 23.85 -9.40
CA ALA A 273 -1.92 22.62 -10.20
C ALA A 273 -0.74 21.73 -9.75
N ARG A 274 -0.89 20.41 -9.85
CA ARG A 274 0.16 19.44 -9.49
C ARG A 274 0.66 18.64 -10.68
N GLU A 275 1.97 18.49 -10.75
CA GLU A 275 2.62 17.50 -11.62
C GLU A 275 2.51 16.09 -11.03
N LEU A 276 2.71 15.96 -9.72
CA LEU A 276 2.67 14.68 -8.99
C LEU A 276 1.24 14.32 -8.57
N LYS A 277 0.52 13.59 -9.42
CA LYS A 277 -0.93 13.36 -9.26
C LYS A 277 -1.32 12.08 -8.51
N LYS A 278 -0.38 11.17 -8.26
CA LYS A 278 -0.65 9.83 -7.69
C LYS A 278 -0.61 9.80 -6.16
N LEU A 279 0.32 10.53 -5.55
CA LEU A 279 0.48 10.60 -4.09
C LEU A 279 0.42 12.04 -3.57
N MET A 280 -0.06 12.22 -2.34
CA MET A 280 -0.16 13.52 -1.66
C MET A 280 0.54 13.49 -0.29
N GLY A 281 1.63 14.24 -0.13
CA GLY A 281 2.35 14.38 1.14
C GLY A 281 1.74 15.43 2.06
N ARG A 282 0.49 15.24 2.48
CA ARG A 282 -0.21 16.12 3.44
C ARG A 282 -1.01 15.29 4.43
N ARG A 283 -1.37 15.87 5.57
CA ARG A 283 -2.24 15.19 6.54
C ARG A 283 -3.60 14.93 5.93
N ASN A 284 -4.14 13.74 6.15
CA ASN A 284 -5.39 13.33 5.52
C ASN A 284 -6.10 12.22 6.30
N TYR A 285 -7.38 12.06 5.99
CA TYR A 285 -8.17 10.87 6.30
C TYR A 285 -9.09 10.56 5.12
N VAL A 286 -9.70 9.37 5.13
CA VAL A 286 -10.72 8.99 4.14
C VAL A 286 -12.08 8.78 4.79
N ALA A 287 -13.13 9.16 4.06
CA ALA A 287 -14.51 8.80 4.36
C ALA A 287 -14.98 7.77 3.33
N VAL A 288 -15.43 6.61 3.81
CA VAL A 288 -15.94 5.53 2.95
C VAL A 288 -17.44 5.41 3.13
N VAL A 289 -18.19 5.59 2.03
CA VAL A 289 -19.66 5.53 2.03
C VAL A 289 -20.11 4.39 1.12
N ALA A 290 -20.86 3.44 1.68
CA ALA A 290 -21.55 2.43 0.89
C ALA A 290 -22.86 3.03 0.34
N TYR A 291 -23.10 2.90 -0.96
CA TYR A 291 -24.29 3.43 -1.62
C TYR A 291 -24.77 2.47 -2.72
N ASP A 292 -26.06 2.56 -3.05
CA ASP A 292 -26.64 1.86 -4.21
C ASP A 292 -26.53 2.79 -5.44
N PRO A 293 -25.75 2.42 -6.48
CA PRO A 293 -25.58 3.24 -7.67
C PRO A 293 -26.88 3.56 -8.40
N GLU A 294 -27.88 2.66 -8.37
CA GLU A 294 -29.15 2.86 -9.08
C GLU A 294 -30.00 3.92 -8.38
N THR A 295 -29.96 3.96 -7.04
CA THR A 295 -30.68 4.99 -6.26
C THR A 295 -30.12 6.40 -6.45
N VAL A 296 -28.84 6.52 -6.79
CA VAL A 296 -28.17 7.81 -7.02
C VAL A 296 -28.32 8.28 -8.48
N ALA A 297 -28.47 7.34 -9.44
CA ALA A 297 -28.44 7.63 -10.87
C ALA A 297 -29.77 8.08 -11.50
N GLY A 298 -30.93 8.03 -10.81
CA GLY A 298 -32.18 8.46 -11.45
C GLY A 298 -33.45 8.52 -10.60
N GLY A 299 -33.83 9.73 -10.21
CA GLY A 299 -35.19 10.21 -10.47
C GLY A 299 -35.22 10.98 -11.80
N PRO A 300 -36.32 11.02 -12.57
CA PRO A 300 -36.36 11.73 -13.84
C PRO A 300 -36.25 13.25 -13.58
N GLY A 301 -35.09 13.86 -13.86
CA GLY A 301 -34.87 15.31 -13.81
C GLY A 301 -33.64 15.83 -13.03
N GLY A 302 -32.74 14.98 -12.52
CA GLY A 302 -31.64 15.41 -11.64
C GLY A 302 -30.39 15.96 -12.37
N VAL A 303 -30.15 17.26 -12.24
CA VAL A 303 -28.92 17.97 -12.62
C VAL A 303 -27.74 17.49 -11.76
N GLY A 304 -26.59 17.22 -12.39
CA GLY A 304 -25.36 16.78 -11.74
C GLY A 304 -24.86 17.75 -10.68
N GLY A 305 -24.81 17.28 -9.44
CA GLY A 305 -24.21 17.96 -8.30
C GLY A 305 -23.83 16.94 -7.25
N SER A 306 -22.58 16.99 -6.80
CA SER A 306 -21.98 16.12 -5.79
C SER A 306 -22.73 16.20 -4.44
N GLN A 307 -23.78 15.41 -4.27
CA GLN A 307 -24.47 15.23 -2.99
C GLN A 307 -24.49 13.75 -2.61
N TYR A 308 -23.32 13.20 -2.24
CA TYR A 308 -23.25 11.95 -1.47
C TYR A 308 -23.42 12.26 0.03
N ALA A 309 -24.54 12.88 0.39
CA ALA A 309 -24.91 13.18 1.77
C ALA A 309 -26.43 13.35 1.88
N GLY A 310 -27.16 12.27 1.63
CA GLY A 310 -28.59 12.15 1.88
C GLY A 310 -28.84 11.01 2.85
N SER A 311 -29.11 11.37 4.11
CA SER A 311 -29.53 10.52 5.22
C SER A 311 -30.32 9.25 4.84
N ILE A 312 -29.78 8.08 5.22
CA ILE A 312 -30.58 6.85 5.40
C ILE A 312 -31.30 6.94 6.75
N ILE A 313 -32.15 7.95 6.93
CA ILE A 313 -33.07 8.10 8.06
C ILE A 313 -34.40 8.60 7.49
N ASN A 314 -35.11 7.75 6.75
CA ASN A 314 -36.56 7.78 6.78
C ASN A 314 -37.14 6.49 6.21
N GLY A 315 -37.91 5.79 7.05
CA GLY A 315 -38.69 4.62 6.68
C GLY A 315 -39.91 5.00 5.83
N GLY A 316 -39.67 5.39 4.59
CA GLY A 316 -40.71 5.54 3.58
C GLY A 316 -41.01 4.19 2.94
N GLN A 317 -42.19 3.63 3.23
CA GLN A 317 -42.75 2.48 2.55
C GLN A 317 -42.82 2.75 1.03
N GLN A 318 -42.02 2.06 0.23
CA GLN A 318 -42.30 1.87 -1.19
C GLN A 318 -42.35 0.38 -1.51
N GLN A 319 -43.29 0.08 -2.40
CA GLN A 319 -43.94 -1.20 -2.59
C GLN A 319 -43.00 -2.34 -2.98
N GLN A 320 -43.32 -3.51 -2.42
CA GLN A 320 -42.71 -4.80 -2.70
C GLN A 320 -42.78 -5.12 -4.20
N GLN A 321 -41.62 -5.06 -4.85
CA GLN A 321 -41.33 -5.91 -6.00
C GLN A 321 -40.06 -6.68 -5.66
N GLN A 322 -40.12 -7.99 -5.91
CA GLN A 322 -39.16 -9.02 -5.52
C GLN A 322 -37.75 -8.72 -6.06
N GLN A 323 -36.98 -7.88 -5.38
CA GLN A 323 -35.63 -7.48 -5.80
C GLN A 323 -34.57 -8.21 -4.96
N GLY A 324 -33.56 -8.75 -5.64
CA GLY A 324 -32.38 -9.34 -5.01
C GLY A 324 -31.65 -8.36 -4.08
N LEU A 325 -30.61 -8.84 -3.39
CA LEU A 325 -29.76 -7.98 -2.55
C LEU A 325 -29.31 -6.74 -3.34
N GLN A 326 -29.54 -5.53 -2.81
CA GLN A 326 -29.10 -4.27 -3.42
C GLN A 326 -27.59 -4.33 -3.73
N LYS A 327 -27.19 -4.01 -4.96
CA LYS A 327 -25.78 -4.00 -5.37
C LYS A 327 -25.13 -2.74 -4.84
N LEU A 328 -24.28 -2.87 -3.82
CA LEU A 328 -23.62 -1.72 -3.20
C LEU A 328 -22.26 -1.45 -3.84
N SER A 329 -21.93 -0.18 -4.00
CA SER A 329 -20.58 0.31 -4.30
C SER A 329 -20.06 1.12 -3.10
N LEU A 330 -18.74 1.25 -2.99
CA LEU A 330 -18.12 2.15 -2.01
C LEU A 330 -17.61 3.40 -2.73
N ALA A 331 -17.96 4.57 -2.20
CA ALA A 331 -17.35 5.85 -2.55
C ALA A 331 -16.32 6.20 -1.48
N VAL A 332 -15.06 6.39 -1.88
CA VAL A 332 -13.96 6.75 -0.98
C VAL A 332 -13.52 8.17 -1.26
N ASP A 333 -13.80 9.06 -0.31
CA ASP A 333 -13.44 10.46 -0.36
C ASP A 333 -12.22 10.74 0.51
N PHE A 334 -11.19 11.37 -0.05
CA PHE A 334 -10.02 11.83 0.69
C PHE A 334 -10.25 13.25 1.18
N VAL A 335 -10.03 13.48 2.46
CA VAL A 335 -10.05 14.81 3.07
C VAL A 335 -8.63 15.16 3.46
N VAL A 336 -8.07 16.18 2.82
CA VAL A 336 -6.66 16.56 2.92
C VAL A 336 -6.54 17.95 3.53
N GLN A 337 -5.61 18.12 4.46
CA GLN A 337 -5.36 19.38 5.13
C GLN A 337 -4.86 20.46 4.14
N GLY A 338 -5.48 21.64 4.19
CA GLY A 338 -5.03 22.85 3.49
C GLY A 338 -3.77 23.48 4.11
N ASP A 339 -3.49 24.73 3.74
CA ASP A 339 -2.35 25.47 4.26
C ASP A 339 -2.66 26.15 5.60
N GLY A 340 -2.13 25.58 6.67
CA GLY A 340 -2.29 26.12 8.03
C GLY A 340 -3.35 25.39 8.85
N ALA A 341 -3.54 25.84 10.09
CA ALA A 341 -4.39 25.15 11.07
C ALA A 341 -5.90 25.41 10.87
N PHE A 342 -6.26 26.52 10.20
CA PHE A 342 -7.65 27.00 10.11
C PHE A 342 -8.21 27.05 8.69
N THR A 343 -7.45 26.59 7.69
CA THR A 343 -7.97 26.46 6.32
C THR A 343 -8.87 25.25 6.21
N ALA A 344 -10.00 25.41 5.51
CA ALA A 344 -10.87 24.30 5.18
C ALA A 344 -10.09 23.21 4.44
N PRO A 345 -10.31 21.93 4.75
CA PRO A 345 -9.65 20.84 4.06
C PRO A 345 -10.20 20.70 2.63
N THR A 346 -9.36 20.18 1.74
CA THR A 346 -9.70 19.92 0.35
C THR A 346 -10.12 18.46 0.18
N LYS A 347 -11.22 18.25 -0.56
CA LYS A 347 -11.77 16.93 -0.85
C LYS A 347 -11.27 16.42 -2.21
N TYR A 348 -10.84 15.16 -2.26
CA TYR A 348 -10.46 14.48 -3.50
C TYR A 348 -11.24 13.16 -3.65
N GLY A 349 -11.58 12.81 -4.90
CA GLY A 349 -12.38 11.64 -5.23
C GLY A 349 -13.82 11.99 -5.63
N PRO A 350 -14.77 11.05 -5.50
CA PRO A 350 -14.60 9.75 -4.85
C PRO A 350 -13.82 8.75 -5.72
N VAL A 351 -13.00 7.90 -5.08
CA VAL A 351 -12.57 6.64 -5.68
C VAL A 351 -13.73 5.66 -5.53
N ILE A 352 -14.26 5.18 -6.66
CA ILE A 352 -15.39 4.24 -6.69
C ILE A 352 -14.87 2.80 -6.69
N VAL A 353 -15.30 2.03 -5.69
CA VAL A 353 -15.10 0.59 -5.60
C VAL A 353 -16.44 -0.10 -5.92
N PRO A 354 -16.60 -0.65 -7.14
CA PRO A 354 -17.85 -1.27 -7.55
C PRO A 354 -18.04 -2.65 -6.91
N HIS A 355 -19.30 -3.06 -6.79
CA HIS A 355 -19.69 -4.45 -6.53
C HIS A 355 -18.98 -5.43 -7.50
N LEU A 356 -18.69 -6.64 -7.04
CA LEU A 356 -18.22 -7.75 -7.87
C LEU A 356 -19.37 -8.72 -8.12
N GLU A 357 -19.74 -8.92 -9.38
CA GLU A 357 -20.75 -9.94 -9.70
C GLU A 357 -20.18 -11.34 -9.49
N PHE A 358 -21.02 -12.25 -9.00
CA PHE A 358 -20.62 -13.64 -8.76
C PHE A 358 -20.18 -14.31 -10.08
N GLY A 359 -19.00 -14.93 -10.06
CA GLY A 359 -18.45 -15.64 -11.22
C GLY A 359 -17.82 -14.76 -12.30
N ARG A 360 -17.62 -13.45 -12.05
CA ARG A 360 -16.88 -12.55 -12.94
C ARG A 360 -15.42 -12.39 -12.57
#